data_AF-A0A1H7TKX6-F1
#
_entry.id   AF-A0A1H7TKX6-F1
#
_cell.length_a   1.000
_cell.length_b   1.000
_cell.length_c   1.000
_cell.angle_alpha   90.00
_cell.angle_beta   90.00
_cell.angle_gamma   90.00
#
_symmetry.space_group_name_H-M   'P 1'
#
loop_
_entity.id
_entity.type
_entity.pdbx_description
1 polymer ?
#
loop_
_entity_poly.entity_id
_entity_poly.type
_entity_poly.pdbx_seq_one_letter_code
_entity_poly.pdbx_strand_id
1 'polypeptide(L)'
;MIKDKMVQPMPFWQSLLYFGIPAAIFIISIYVIMPLLGEGGVDPVLNYTLTLMGPVIFLFGASFVALKFDGYELRWKVIKRRFRLKPIKKKSGFGL
;
A
#
# COMPACT_ATOMS: atom_id res chain seq x y z
N MET A 1 22.94 -20.41 7.71
CA MET A 1 21.96 -20.90 6.72
C MET A 1 20.56 -20.48 7.16
N ILE A 2 19.92 -19.56 6.44
CA ILE A 2 18.49 -19.27 6.65
C ILE A 2 17.75 -20.31 5.79
N LYS A 3 17.05 -21.23 6.44
CA LYS A 3 16.23 -22.25 5.80
C LYS A 3 15.16 -21.51 4.97
N ASP A 4 15.20 -21.64 3.64
CA ASP A 4 14.14 -21.14 2.77
C ASP A 4 12.87 -21.92 3.12
N LYS A 5 12.10 -21.38 4.07
CA LYS A 5 10.73 -21.84 4.30
C LYS A 5 9.97 -21.50 3.03
N MET A 6 9.57 -22.53 2.28
CA MET A 6 8.65 -22.39 1.17
C MET A 6 7.50 -21.49 1.61
N VAL A 7 7.26 -20.40 0.87
CA VAL A 7 6.17 -19.47 1.15
C VAL A 7 4.89 -20.28 1.06
N GLN A 8 4.28 -20.55 2.21
CA GLN A 8 3.02 -21.29 2.24
C GLN A 8 1.91 -20.38 1.69
N PRO A 9 1.01 -20.92 0.85
CA PRO A 9 -0.13 -20.15 0.36
C PRO A 9 -0.96 -19.68 1.54
N MET A 10 -1.40 -18.42 1.48
CA MET A 10 -2.27 -17.85 2.50
C MET A 10 -3.65 -18.56 2.45
N PRO A 11 -4.20 -18.99 3.60
CA PRO A 11 -5.54 -19.54 3.67
C PRO A 11 -6.58 -18.61 3.03
N PHE A 12 -7.57 -19.19 2.35
CA PHE A 12 -8.59 -18.43 1.60
C PHE A 12 -9.26 -17.33 2.44
N TRP A 13 -9.62 -17.61 3.69
CA TRP A 13 -10.23 -16.64 4.60
C TRP A 13 -9.35 -15.45 4.92
N GLN A 14 -8.05 -15.68 5.09
CA GLN A 14 -7.10 -14.60 5.32
C GLN A 14 -6.96 -13.75 4.05
N SER A 15 -6.85 -14.39 2.88
CA SER A 15 -6.83 -13.68 1.60
C SER A 15 -8.08 -12.81 1.42
N LEU A 16 -9.26 -13.33 1.72
CA LEU A 16 -10.51 -12.56 1.60
C LEU A 16 -10.49 -11.30 2.47
N LEU A 17 -9.95 -11.36 3.69
CA LEU A 17 -9.81 -10.18 4.55
C LEU A 17 -8.76 -9.21 4.01
N TYR A 18 -7.57 -9.71 3.66
CA TYR A 18 -6.47 -8.88 3.18
C TYR A 18 -6.73 -8.20 1.84
N PHE A 19 -7.60 -8.76 0.99
CA PHE A 19 -8.02 -8.13 -0.27
C PHE A 19 -9.36 -7.42 -0.15
N GLY A 20 -10.30 -7.96 0.63
CA GLY A 20 -11.64 -7.42 0.80
C GLY A 20 -11.67 -6.11 1.57
N ILE A 21 -10.86 -5.97 2.62
CA ILE A 21 -10.80 -4.71 3.40
C ILE A 21 -10.27 -3.56 2.51
N PRO A 22 -9.13 -3.68 1.83
CA PRO A 22 -8.69 -2.65 0.88
C PRO A 22 -9.74 -2.36 -0.20
N ALA A 23 -10.37 -3.39 -0.77
CA ALA A 23 -11.41 -3.20 -1.79
C ALA A 23 -12.59 -2.40 -1.25
N ALA A 24 -13.09 -2.72 -0.06
CA ALA A 24 -14.18 -2.00 0.59
C ALA A 24 -13.80 -0.55 0.88
N ILE A 25 -12.57 -0.28 1.33
CA ILE A 25 -12.06 1.08 1.54
C ILE A 25 -12.10 1.88 0.23
N PHE A 26 -11.65 1.29 -0.89
CA PHE A 26 -11.71 1.95 -2.19
C PHE A 26 -13.15 2.19 -2.65
N ILE A 27 -14.04 1.21 -2.49
CA ILE A 27 -15.47 1.35 -2.83
C ILE A 27 -16.07 2.53 -2.04
N ILE A 28 -15.87 2.57 -0.73
CA ILE A 28 -16.36 3.68 0.11
C ILE A 28 -15.75 5.00 -0.34
N SER A 29 -14.45 5.04 -0.62
CA SER A 29 -13.76 6.26 -1.03
C SER A 29 -14.33 6.83 -2.34
N ILE A 30 -14.59 5.98 -3.33
CA ILE A 30 -15.07 6.40 -4.65
C ILE A 30 -16.57 6.70 -4.65
N TYR A 31 -17.38 5.84 -4.03
CA TYR A 31 -18.84 5.92 -4.15
C TYR A 31 -19.51 6.71 -3.02
N VAL A 32 -18.79 7.00 -1.93
CA VAL A 32 -19.33 7.76 -0.79
C VAL A 32 -18.51 9.02 -0.57
N ILE A 33 -17.20 8.91 -0.38
CA ILE A 33 -16.37 10.08 -0.01
C ILE A 33 -16.25 11.07 -1.17
N MET A 34 -15.97 10.58 -2.39
CA MET A 34 -15.84 11.43 -3.57
C MET A 34 -17.10 12.27 -3.88
N PRO A 35 -18.32 11.70 -3.93
CA PRO A 35 -19.51 12.51 -4.14
C PRO A 35 -19.76 13.47 -2.97
N LEU A 36 -19.57 13.07 -1.71
CA LEU A 36 -19.72 13.96 -0.56
C LEU A 36 -18.79 15.18 -0.63
N LEU A 37 -17.53 14.98 -1.02
CA LEU A 37 -16.58 16.08 -1.22
C LEU A 37 -16.98 16.96 -2.42
N GLY A 38 -17.49 16.35 -3.50
CA GLY A 38 -17.96 17.09 -4.68
C GLY A 38 -19.18 17.96 -4.38
N GLU A 39 -20.17 17.43 -3.69
CA GLU A 39 -21.36 18.16 -3.22
C GLU A 39 -21.00 19.25 -2.21
N GLY A 40 -19.96 19.02 -1.40
CA GLY A 40 -19.38 20.02 -0.49
C GLY A 40 -18.61 21.15 -1.17
N GLY A 41 -18.51 21.14 -2.51
CA GLY A 41 -17.82 22.19 -3.29
C GLY A 41 -16.30 22.09 -3.25
N VAL A 42 -15.74 20.94 -2.88
CA VAL A 42 -14.29 20.71 -2.93
C VAL A 42 -13.83 20.72 -4.39
N ASP A 43 -12.69 21.37 -4.64
CA ASP A 43 -12.04 21.39 -5.95
C ASP A 43 -11.91 19.96 -6.55
N PRO A 44 -12.25 19.76 -7.84
CA PRO A 44 -12.23 18.43 -8.45
C PRO A 44 -10.86 17.73 -8.40
N VAL A 45 -9.77 18.48 -8.55
CA VAL A 45 -8.41 17.92 -8.51
C VAL A 45 -8.08 17.47 -7.10
N LEU A 46 -8.42 18.29 -6.09
CA LEU A 46 -8.22 17.93 -4.69
C LEU A 46 -9.10 16.75 -4.28
N ASN A 47 -10.36 16.73 -4.67
CA ASN A 47 -11.28 15.64 -4.40
C ASN A 47 -10.76 14.30 -4.96
N TYR A 48 -10.41 14.28 -6.26
CA TYR A 48 -9.83 13.11 -6.90
C TYR A 48 -8.53 12.66 -6.24
N THR A 49 -7.66 13.61 -5.89
CA THR A 49 -6.39 13.33 -5.21
C THR A 49 -6.64 12.69 -3.84
N LEU A 50 -7.51 13.25 -3.01
CA LEU A 50 -7.78 12.74 -1.66
C LEU A 50 -8.46 11.37 -1.69
N THR A 51 -9.42 11.18 -2.58
CA THR A 51 -10.21 9.93 -2.66
C THR A 51 -9.39 8.77 -3.22
N LEU A 52 -8.39 9.01 -4.07
CA LEU A 52 -7.52 7.96 -4.56
C LEU A 52 -6.24 7.80 -3.75
N MET A 53 -5.57 8.90 -3.40
CA MET A 53 -4.32 8.83 -2.64
C MET A 53 -4.56 8.52 -1.17
N GLY A 54 -5.69 8.92 -0.58
CA GLY A 54 -6.04 8.63 0.81
C GLY A 54 -5.98 7.12 1.13
N PRO A 55 -6.75 6.27 0.42
CA PRO A 55 -6.66 4.82 0.56
C PRO A 55 -5.26 4.26 0.31
N VAL A 56 -4.52 4.78 -0.66
CA VAL A 56 -3.16 4.32 -0.97
C VAL A 56 -2.20 4.63 0.19
N ILE A 57 -2.24 5.84 0.74
CA ILE A 57 -1.43 6.24 1.90
C ILE A 57 -1.79 5.39 3.11
N PHE A 58 -3.08 5.13 3.32
CA PHE A 58 -3.55 4.26 4.38
C PHE A 58 -2.97 2.83 4.24
N LEU A 59 -3.05 2.23 3.05
CA LEU A 59 -2.51 0.90 2.78
C LEU A 59 -0.98 0.86 2.89
N PHE A 60 -0.32 1.93 2.46
CA PHE A 60 1.12 2.09 2.64
C PHE A 60 1.47 2.07 4.14
N GLY A 61 0.77 2.85 4.97
CA GLY A 61 0.93 2.81 6.42
C GLY A 61 0.63 1.43 7.02
N ALA A 62 -0.46 0.80 6.59
CA ALA A 62 -0.85 -0.55 7.02
C ALA A 62 0.23 -1.59 6.73
N SER A 63 1.01 -1.45 5.65
CA SER A 63 2.12 -2.35 5.33
C SER A 63 3.22 -2.34 6.40
N PHE A 64 3.50 -1.19 7.03
CA PHE A 64 4.47 -1.10 8.13
C PHE A 64 3.88 -1.65 9.43
N VAL A 65 2.59 -1.45 9.65
CA VAL A 65 1.87 -2.03 10.79
C VAL A 65 1.90 -3.56 10.70
N ALA A 66 1.63 -4.12 9.52
CA ALA A 66 1.75 -5.55 9.25
C ALA A 66 3.20 -6.05 9.48
N LEU A 67 4.20 -5.30 9.03
CA LEU A 67 5.61 -5.62 9.29
C LEU A 67 5.92 -5.71 10.80
N LYS A 68 5.34 -4.82 11.61
CA LYS A 68 5.46 -4.84 13.07
C LYS A 68 4.71 -6.03 13.69
N PHE A 69 3.51 -6.36 13.20
CA PHE A 69 2.73 -7.53 13.66
C PHE A 69 3.42 -8.86 13.35
N ASP A 70 4.17 -8.95 12.25
CA ASP A 70 5.03 -10.08 11.91
C ASP A 70 6.25 -10.24 12.84
N GLY A 71 6.43 -9.35 13.83
CA GLY A 71 7.52 -9.38 14.80
C GLY A 71 8.84 -8.79 14.28
N TYR A 72 8.83 -8.07 13.17
CA TYR A 72 10.02 -7.40 12.66
C TYR A 72 10.20 -6.01 13.29
N GLU A 73 11.45 -5.68 13.63
CA GLU A 73 11.79 -4.31 14.03
C GLU A 73 11.71 -3.35 12.83
N LEU A 74 11.17 -2.15 13.06
CA LEU A 74 11.08 -1.06 12.09
C LEU A 74 12.45 -0.39 11.85
N ARG A 75 13.42 -1.15 11.37
CA ARG A 75 14.73 -0.65 10.92
C ARG A 75 14.79 -0.59 9.41
N TRP A 76 15.44 0.44 8.87
CA TRP A 76 15.60 0.63 7.42
C TRP A 76 16.17 -0.59 6.69
N LYS A 77 17.12 -1.30 7.31
CA LYS A 77 17.70 -2.54 6.76
C LYS A 77 16.66 -3.66 6.59
N VAL A 78 15.71 -3.78 7.52
CA VAL A 78 14.64 -4.79 7.49
C VAL A 78 13.59 -4.41 6.46
N ILE A 79 13.15 -3.15 6.46
CA ILE A 79 12.23 -2.57 5.48
C ILE A 79 12.75 -2.79 4.06
N LYS A 80 13.99 -2.38 3.78
CA LYS A 80 14.62 -2.54 2.46
C LYS A 80 14.66 -3.99 2.00
N ARG A 81 14.95 -4.92 2.91
CA ARG A 81 15.00 -6.35 2.63
C ARG A 81 13.60 -6.95 2.38
N ARG A 82 12.61 -6.61 3.21
CA ARG A 82 11.26 -7.20 3.17
C ARG A 82 10.42 -6.64 2.03
N PHE A 83 10.46 -5.32 1.81
CA PHE A 83 9.79 -4.69 0.66
C PHE A 83 10.58 -4.79 -0.64
N ARG A 84 11.72 -5.49 -0.65
CA ARG A 84 12.57 -5.71 -1.83
C ARG A 84 12.93 -4.41 -2.57
N LEU A 85 13.18 -3.33 -1.81
CA LEU A 85 13.51 -2.02 -2.35
C LEU A 85 14.90 -2.05 -3.00
N LYS A 86 14.92 -1.97 -4.33
CA LYS A 86 16.17 -1.86 -5.10
C LYS A 86 16.59 -0.40 -5.17
N PRO A 87 17.89 -0.10 -4.96
CA PRO A 87 18.39 1.24 -5.22
C PRO A 87 18.18 1.59 -6.69
N ILE A 88 17.68 2.79 -6.95
CA ILE A 88 17.56 3.31 -8.31
C ILE A 88 18.98 3.54 -8.83
N LYS A 89 19.44 2.67 -9.75
CA LYS A 89 20.68 2.93 -10.49
C LYS A 89 20.39 3.99 -11.54
N LYS A 90 21.13 5.11 -11.50
CA LYS A 90 21.09 6.12 -12.56
C LYS A 90 21.44 5.44 -13.88
N LYS A 91 20.50 5.39 -14.83
CA LYS A 91 20.78 4.92 -16.19
C LYS A 91 21.59 6.02 -16.89
N SER A 92 22.92 5.90 -16.89
CA SER A 92 23.79 6.72 -17.72
C SER A 92 23.69 6.23 -19.17
N GLY A 93 22.71 6.75 -19.89
CA GLY A 93 22.44 6.39 -21.28
C GLY A 93 21.78 7.55 -22.01
N PHE A 94 22.53 8.64 -22.13
CA PHE A 94 22.34 9.64 -23.19
C PHE A 94 23.75 10.10 -23.56
N GLY A 95 24.41 9.27 -24.38
CA GLY A 95 25.52 9.71 -25.20
C GLY A 95 24.90 10.26 -26.48
N LEU A 96 24.80 11.58 -26.55
CA LEU A 96 24.81 12.36 -27.78
C LEU A 96 25.96 13.35 -27.64
#